data_AF-A0A8K0KDG9-F1
#
_entry.id   AF-A0A8K0KDG9-F1
#
_cell.length_a   1.000
_cell.length_b   1.000
_cell.length_c   1.000
_cell.angle_alpha   90.00
_cell.angle_beta   90.00
_cell.angle_gamma   90.00
#
_symmetry.space_group_name_H-M   'P 1'
#
loop_
_entity.id
_entity.type
_entity.pdbx_description
1 polymer ?
#
loop_
_entity_poly.entity_id
_entity_poly.type
_entity_poly.pdbx_seq_one_letter_code
_entity_poly.pdbx_strand_id
1 'polypeptide(L)'
;MAFVSGTTGSDIAQKFLESLQNDLKNVSLETKKKYPQIKESCEEGIVKLRNAAANPQTPVFYIVNQILYPLVQGCETKDTKIVRLCLGIIQRLMTQQTVDQKGARYITDTLWILMEAGVEEVKVLQTVTLLLTTNTIVHGDTLARNLVLCFRLHFTKDSTTINTAGATVRQLVSLVFERVVAEDNYFHDKETVKRDVNLEELKIPSNVAPKGLRPCAADAFLMFQDLVQLVNADQPYWLIGMTEMTRTFGLELLESVLTNFSSVFFEHPEFCFLLKERVCALVIKLFSPNIKYRNTVPANIQQATPLDKPYFPISMRLLRVVSILIQKYHSLLVTECEIFLSLIVKFLDPDKPVWQRSLALEVLHKMTVQPELLKSFCECYDLKAHATNIFQDIVNSLGAYVQSLFVNPQLLGQPGGLGGSSSVAQGQPPAMLAGMPVGPGVSPQPGFFSRGIWLPLVATFSSGQAKST
;
A
#
# COMPACT_ATOMS: atom_id res chain seq x y z
N MET A 1 -5.02 -2.41 32.09
CA MET A 1 -4.06 -2.42 33.21
C MET A 1 -3.09 -3.56 32.94
N ALA A 2 -1.89 -3.22 32.46
CA ALA A 2 -0.85 -4.19 32.12
C ALA A 2 -0.20 -4.76 33.39
N PHE A 3 0.17 -6.04 33.38
CA PHE A 3 1.05 -6.64 34.37
C PHE A 3 2.47 -6.08 34.22
N VAL A 4 2.71 -4.89 34.76
CA VAL A 4 4.06 -4.29 34.82
C VAL A 4 4.87 -4.90 35.99
N SER A 5 4.22 -5.60 36.93
CA SER A 5 4.91 -6.38 37.97
C SER A 5 4.81 -7.87 37.67
N GLY A 6 5.90 -8.45 37.17
CA GLY A 6 6.03 -9.86 36.78
C GLY A 6 6.03 -10.87 37.93
N THR A 7 5.36 -10.58 39.04
CA THR A 7 5.28 -11.45 40.23
C THR A 7 3.84 -11.94 40.46
N THR A 8 3.67 -13.20 40.86
CA THR A 8 2.37 -13.83 41.11
C THR A 8 1.65 -13.33 42.39
N GLY A 9 2.24 -12.38 43.12
CA GLY A 9 1.75 -11.89 44.42
C GLY A 9 0.62 -10.85 44.41
N SER A 10 0.15 -10.38 43.25
CA SER A 10 -0.98 -9.44 43.18
C SER A 10 -2.32 -10.18 43.15
N ASP A 11 -3.36 -9.64 43.80
CA ASP A 11 -4.74 -10.18 43.73
C ASP A 11 -5.25 -10.38 42.29
N ILE A 12 -4.79 -9.53 41.37
CA ILE A 12 -5.10 -9.62 39.94
C ILE A 12 -4.40 -10.85 39.33
N ALA A 13 -3.17 -11.13 39.76
CA ALA A 13 -2.41 -12.32 39.35
C ALA A 13 -3.09 -13.60 39.83
N GLN A 14 -3.55 -13.64 41.09
CA GLN A 14 -4.21 -14.82 41.64
C GLN A 14 -5.53 -15.14 40.91
N LYS A 15 -6.39 -14.13 40.69
CA LYS A 15 -7.63 -14.31 39.89
C LYS A 15 -7.35 -14.78 38.47
N PHE A 16 -6.28 -14.29 37.86
CA PHE A 16 -5.84 -14.73 36.53
C PHE A 16 -5.38 -16.20 36.54
N LEU A 17 -4.56 -16.60 37.52
CA LEU A 17 -4.10 -17.99 37.67
C LEU A 17 -5.27 -18.95 37.94
N GLU A 18 -6.27 -18.55 38.73
CA GLU A 18 -7.50 -19.34 38.95
C GLU A 18 -8.31 -19.49 37.66
N SER A 19 -8.45 -18.42 36.89
CA SER A 19 -9.10 -18.46 35.58
C SER A 19 -8.38 -19.43 34.64
N LEU A 20 -7.04 -19.40 34.58
CA LEU A 20 -6.25 -20.30 33.74
C LEU A 20 -6.37 -21.76 34.19
N GLN A 21 -6.45 -22.02 35.51
CA GLN A 21 -6.70 -23.37 36.02
C GLN A 21 -8.06 -23.91 35.55
N ASN A 22 -9.10 -23.09 35.57
CA ASN A 22 -10.42 -23.48 35.09
C ASN A 22 -10.44 -23.71 33.57
N ASP A 23 -9.74 -22.88 32.82
CA ASP A 23 -9.59 -23.05 31.38
C ASP A 23 -8.87 -24.36 31.02
N LEU A 24 -7.76 -24.69 31.69
CA LEU A 24 -7.06 -25.97 31.48
C LEU A 24 -7.89 -27.17 31.91
N LYS A 25 -8.70 -27.06 32.97
CA LYS A 25 -9.65 -28.13 33.35
C LYS A 25 -10.67 -28.37 32.24
N ASN A 26 -11.18 -27.31 31.60
CA ASN A 26 -12.12 -27.43 30.49
C ASN A 26 -11.48 -28.12 29.27
N VAL A 27 -10.23 -27.76 28.93
CA VAL A 27 -9.47 -28.44 27.87
C VAL A 27 -9.21 -29.91 28.21
N SER A 28 -8.85 -30.21 29.46
CA SER A 28 -8.64 -31.58 29.95
C SER A 28 -9.91 -32.44 29.86
N LEU A 29 -11.07 -31.87 30.22
CA LEU A 29 -12.38 -32.52 30.11
C LEU A 29 -12.74 -32.85 28.66
N GLU A 30 -12.51 -31.92 27.74
CA GLU A 30 -12.81 -32.09 26.32
C GLU A 30 -11.85 -33.10 25.64
N THR A 31 -10.59 -33.13 26.05
CA THR A 31 -9.55 -34.01 25.49
C THR A 31 -9.57 -35.43 26.09
N LYS A 32 -10.21 -35.64 27.25
CA LYS A 32 -10.20 -36.90 28.02
C LYS A 32 -10.49 -38.17 27.21
N LYS A 33 -11.42 -38.12 26.25
CA LYS A 33 -11.84 -39.30 25.48
C LYS A 33 -10.98 -39.57 24.25
N LYS A 34 -10.55 -38.52 23.55
CA LYS A 34 -9.88 -38.63 22.24
C LYS A 34 -8.36 -38.48 22.33
N TYR A 35 -7.85 -37.73 23.32
CA TYR A 35 -6.44 -37.36 23.41
C TYR A 35 -5.92 -37.43 24.86
N PRO A 36 -5.63 -38.64 25.38
CA PRO A 36 -5.18 -38.84 26.76
C PRO A 36 -3.86 -38.10 27.11
N GLN A 37 -2.94 -37.98 26.14
CA GLN A 37 -1.65 -37.29 26.35
C GLN A 37 -1.83 -35.78 26.60
N ILE A 38 -2.81 -35.16 25.95
CA ILE A 38 -3.12 -33.72 26.16
C ILE A 38 -3.76 -33.52 27.53
N LYS A 39 -4.62 -34.46 27.96
CA LYS A 39 -5.19 -34.47 29.30
C LYS A 39 -4.10 -34.48 30.38
N GLU A 40 -3.12 -35.37 30.27
CA GLU A 40 -1.99 -35.46 31.20
C GLU A 40 -1.18 -34.15 31.23
N SER A 41 -0.90 -33.58 30.06
CA SER A 41 -0.18 -32.30 29.95
C SER A 41 -0.97 -31.13 30.56
N CYS A 42 -2.30 -31.11 30.42
CA CYS A 42 -3.16 -30.13 31.08
C CYS A 42 -3.18 -30.32 32.61
N GLU A 43 -3.23 -31.56 33.10
CA GLU A 43 -3.20 -31.88 34.53
C GLU A 43 -1.86 -31.46 35.17
N GLU A 44 -0.74 -31.72 34.49
CA GLU A 44 0.59 -31.24 34.89
C GLU A 44 0.65 -29.70 34.92
N GLY A 45 0.11 -29.03 33.90
CA GLY A 45 -0.01 -27.57 33.85
C GLY A 45 -0.82 -26.98 35.02
N ILE A 46 -1.91 -27.64 35.42
CA ILE A 46 -2.74 -27.22 36.58
C ILE A 46 -1.95 -27.34 37.89
N VAL A 47 -1.18 -28.43 38.07
CA VAL A 47 -0.34 -28.59 39.27
C VAL A 47 0.71 -27.49 39.35
N LYS A 48 1.37 -27.18 38.23
CA LYS A 48 2.34 -26.09 38.12
C LYS A 48 1.73 -24.72 38.44
N LEU A 49 0.52 -24.44 37.92
CA LEU A 49 -0.23 -23.22 38.25
C LEU A 49 -0.55 -23.11 39.74
N ARG A 50 -0.95 -24.22 40.37
CA ARG A 50 -1.25 -24.24 41.81
C ARG A 50 0.00 -23.99 42.66
N ASN A 51 1.12 -24.61 42.29
CA ASN A 51 2.40 -24.41 42.97
C ASN A 51 2.90 -22.97 42.81
N ALA A 52 2.70 -22.37 41.64
CA ALA A 52 3.02 -20.97 41.39
C ALA A 52 2.11 -19.99 42.15
N ALA A 53 0.83 -20.31 42.31
CA ALA A 53 -0.08 -19.52 43.14
C ALA A 53 0.30 -19.59 44.62
N ALA A 54 0.83 -20.74 45.08
CA ALA A 54 1.34 -20.93 46.43
C ALA A 54 2.73 -20.31 46.67
N ASN A 55 3.51 -20.01 45.61
CA ASN A 55 4.85 -19.44 45.70
C ASN A 55 4.95 -18.08 44.94
N PRO A 56 4.73 -16.95 45.63
CA PRO A 56 4.64 -15.60 45.04
C PRO A 56 5.88 -15.08 44.29
N GLN A 57 7.02 -15.78 44.38
CA GLN A 57 8.30 -15.37 43.78
C GLN A 57 8.51 -15.92 42.36
N THR A 58 7.61 -16.74 41.85
CA THR A 58 7.78 -17.35 40.53
C THR A 58 7.46 -16.33 39.43
N PRO A 59 8.36 -16.11 38.45
CA PRO A 59 8.09 -15.16 37.37
C PRO A 59 6.95 -15.68 36.49
N VAL A 60 5.97 -14.81 36.24
CA VAL A 60 4.74 -15.15 35.48
C VAL A 60 5.07 -15.70 34.09
N PHE A 61 6.08 -15.14 33.40
CA PHE A 61 6.49 -15.56 32.07
C PHE A 61 6.98 -17.02 32.00
N TYR A 62 7.63 -17.51 33.05
CA TYR A 62 8.10 -18.89 33.10
C TYR A 62 6.92 -19.88 33.13
N ILE A 63 5.92 -19.56 33.94
CA ILE A 63 4.70 -20.35 34.08
C ILE A 63 3.90 -20.33 32.78
N VAL A 64 3.77 -19.15 32.16
CA VAL A 64 3.05 -19.01 30.87
C VAL A 64 3.69 -19.87 29.79
N ASN A 65 5.02 -19.88 29.67
CA ASN A 65 5.70 -20.74 28.69
C ASN A 65 5.43 -22.24 28.91
N GLN A 66 5.30 -22.68 30.16
CA GLN A 66 4.94 -24.07 30.46
C GLN A 66 3.47 -24.38 30.12
N ILE A 67 2.58 -23.41 30.29
CA ILE A 67 1.15 -23.54 29.95
C ILE A 67 0.92 -23.49 28.45
N LEU A 68 1.77 -22.79 27.69
CA LEU A 68 1.67 -22.80 26.24
C LEU A 68 1.81 -24.23 25.69
N TYR A 69 2.67 -25.08 26.26
CA TYR A 69 2.88 -26.45 25.78
C TYR A 69 1.57 -27.28 25.59
N PRO A 70 0.73 -27.49 26.63
CA PRO A 70 -0.54 -28.21 26.44
C PRO A 70 -1.52 -27.50 25.50
N LEU A 71 -1.46 -26.17 25.41
CA LEU A 71 -2.31 -25.41 24.49
C LEU A 71 -1.89 -25.60 23.03
N VAL A 72 -0.59 -25.63 22.75
CA VAL A 72 -0.02 -25.92 21.42
C VAL A 72 -0.42 -27.33 21.00
N GLN A 73 -0.25 -28.34 21.88
CA GLN A 73 -0.70 -29.70 21.59
C GLN A 73 -2.21 -29.77 21.31
N GLY A 74 -3.01 -29.01 22.07
CA GLY A 74 -4.44 -28.87 21.80
C GLY A 74 -4.73 -28.31 20.40
N CYS A 75 -3.97 -27.31 19.95
CA CYS A 75 -4.08 -26.77 18.59
C CYS A 75 -3.63 -27.77 17.51
N GLU A 76 -2.61 -28.59 17.78
CA GLU A 76 -2.11 -29.63 16.84
C GLU A 76 -3.14 -30.74 16.56
N THR A 77 -4.14 -30.94 17.43
CA THR A 77 -5.23 -31.91 17.19
C THR A 77 -6.07 -31.60 15.96
N LYS A 78 -6.08 -30.34 15.51
CA LYS A 78 -6.92 -29.83 14.41
C LYS A 78 -8.43 -30.00 14.63
N ASP A 79 -8.87 -30.41 15.83
CA ASP A 79 -10.28 -30.49 16.19
C ASP A 79 -10.80 -29.06 16.50
N THR A 80 -11.78 -28.59 15.72
CA THR A 80 -12.26 -27.20 15.77
C THR A 80 -12.71 -26.77 17.16
N LYS A 81 -13.31 -27.67 17.95
CA LYS A 81 -13.80 -27.34 19.29
C LYS A 81 -12.62 -27.15 20.26
N ILE A 82 -11.64 -28.04 20.20
CA ILE A 82 -10.43 -27.97 21.05
C ILE A 82 -9.59 -26.75 20.66
N VAL A 83 -9.35 -26.55 19.36
CA VAL A 83 -8.61 -25.40 18.82
C VAL A 83 -9.26 -24.08 19.26
N ARG A 84 -10.59 -23.96 19.21
CA ARG A 84 -11.30 -22.76 19.69
C ARG A 84 -11.05 -22.48 21.16
N LEU A 85 -11.04 -23.50 22.02
CA LEU A 85 -10.76 -23.34 23.45
C LEU A 85 -9.30 -22.91 23.64
N CYS A 86 -8.35 -23.62 23.04
CA CYS A 86 -6.92 -23.33 23.16
C CYS A 86 -6.57 -21.92 22.66
N LEU A 87 -7.06 -21.52 21.49
CA LEU A 87 -6.86 -20.15 20.97
C LEU A 87 -7.49 -19.08 21.87
N GLY A 88 -8.65 -19.37 22.47
CA GLY A 88 -9.28 -18.43 23.41
C GLY A 88 -8.43 -18.19 24.66
N ILE A 89 -7.74 -19.22 25.15
CA ILE A 89 -6.81 -19.12 26.28
C ILE A 89 -5.56 -18.34 25.85
N ILE A 90 -4.98 -18.67 24.70
CA ILE A 90 -3.82 -17.97 24.12
C ILE A 90 -4.10 -16.47 23.96
N GLN A 91 -5.26 -16.11 23.41
CA GLN A 91 -5.67 -14.71 23.27
C GLN A 91 -5.75 -14.00 24.63
N ARG A 92 -6.27 -14.67 25.67
CA ARG A 92 -6.32 -14.10 27.02
C ARG A 92 -4.93 -13.88 27.62
N LEU A 93 -3.98 -14.80 27.39
CA LEU A 93 -2.59 -14.65 27.80
C LEU A 93 -1.94 -13.41 27.16
N MET A 94 -2.23 -13.17 25.87
CA MET A 94 -1.76 -11.99 25.13
C MET A 94 -2.36 -10.68 25.65
N THR A 95 -3.67 -10.64 25.90
CA THR A 95 -4.35 -9.44 26.41
C THR A 95 -3.81 -9.01 27.78
N GLN A 96 -3.37 -9.96 28.59
CA GLN A 96 -2.75 -9.69 29.90
C GLN A 96 -1.25 -9.35 29.81
N GLN A 97 -0.67 -9.31 28.60
CA GLN A 97 0.75 -9.04 28.34
C GLN A 97 1.71 -9.98 29.10
N THR A 98 1.30 -11.25 29.26
CA THR A 98 2.08 -12.26 30.01
C THR A 98 2.95 -13.14 29.13
N VAL A 99 3.02 -12.84 27.83
CA VAL A 99 3.77 -13.58 26.82
C VAL A 99 5.12 -12.91 26.59
N ASP A 100 6.21 -13.67 26.66
CA ASP A 100 7.56 -13.21 26.33
C ASP A 100 7.90 -13.49 24.85
N GLN A 101 9.09 -13.08 24.41
CA GLN A 101 9.52 -13.26 23.01
C GLN A 101 9.58 -14.74 22.59
N LYS A 102 9.96 -15.64 23.51
CA LYS A 102 9.95 -17.10 23.25
C LYS A 102 8.53 -17.63 23.10
N GLY A 103 7.63 -17.25 24.02
CA GLY A 103 6.21 -17.60 23.94
C GLY A 103 5.55 -17.10 22.65
N ALA A 104 5.87 -15.87 22.23
CA ALA A 104 5.37 -15.30 20.97
C ALA A 104 5.80 -16.12 19.75
N ARG A 105 7.04 -16.63 19.74
CA ARG A 105 7.52 -17.53 18.68
C ARG A 105 6.73 -18.85 18.66
N TYR A 106 6.55 -19.51 19.80
CA TYR A 106 5.76 -20.74 19.88
C TYR A 106 4.31 -20.54 19.41
N ILE A 107 3.70 -19.43 19.81
CA ILE A 107 2.35 -19.10 19.36
C ILE A 107 2.32 -18.87 17.84
N THR A 108 3.30 -18.15 17.30
CA THR A 108 3.41 -17.92 15.85
C THR A 108 3.51 -19.24 15.08
N ASP A 109 4.32 -20.18 15.54
CA ASP A 109 4.46 -21.49 14.91
C ASP A 109 3.18 -22.33 15.02
N THR A 110 2.46 -22.23 16.14
CA THR A 110 1.16 -22.89 16.31
C THR A 110 0.12 -22.31 15.35
N LEU A 111 0.05 -20.99 15.23
CA LEU A 111 -0.85 -20.30 14.30
C LEU A 111 -0.53 -20.64 12.84
N TRP A 112 0.75 -20.82 12.52
CA TRP A 112 1.19 -21.28 11.20
C TRP A 112 0.63 -22.68 10.87
N ILE A 113 0.74 -23.64 11.80
CA ILE A 113 0.21 -25.00 11.63
C ILE A 113 -1.32 -24.95 11.40
N LEU A 114 -2.04 -24.13 12.16
CA LEU A 114 -3.49 -23.99 12.02
C LEU A 114 -3.90 -23.37 10.68
N MET A 115 -3.17 -22.35 10.21
CA MET A 115 -3.36 -21.76 8.90
C MET A 115 -3.11 -22.78 7.78
N GLU A 116 -2.03 -23.57 7.83
CA GLU A 116 -1.78 -24.61 6.82
C GLU A 116 -2.82 -25.72 6.83
N ALA A 117 -3.41 -26.00 8.00
CA ALA A 117 -4.50 -26.95 8.13
C ALA A 117 -5.87 -26.39 7.68
N GLY A 118 -5.99 -25.09 7.43
CA GLY A 118 -7.27 -24.43 7.11
C GLY A 118 -8.29 -24.46 8.25
N VAL A 119 -7.82 -24.48 9.51
CA VAL A 119 -8.69 -24.61 10.69
C VAL A 119 -8.86 -23.27 11.39
N GLU A 120 -10.11 -22.84 11.57
CA GLU A 120 -10.47 -21.61 12.30
C GLU A 120 -9.72 -20.35 11.79
N GLU A 121 -9.57 -20.21 10.46
CA GLU A 121 -8.76 -19.16 9.81
C GLU A 121 -9.01 -17.73 10.35
N VAL A 122 -10.28 -17.36 10.54
CA VAL A 122 -10.66 -16.06 11.12
C VAL A 122 -10.14 -15.89 12.54
N LYS A 123 -10.18 -16.96 13.36
CA LYS A 123 -9.70 -16.93 14.74
C LYS A 123 -8.17 -16.88 14.79
N VAL A 124 -7.50 -17.52 13.83
CA VAL A 124 -6.05 -17.40 13.64
C VAL A 124 -5.69 -15.94 13.33
N LEU A 125 -6.37 -15.29 12.36
CA LEU A 125 -6.18 -13.87 12.04
C LEU A 125 -6.37 -12.95 13.25
N GLN A 126 -7.45 -13.15 14.00
CA GLN A 126 -7.71 -12.37 15.21
C GLN A 126 -6.60 -12.54 16.25
N THR A 127 -6.08 -13.75 16.40
CA THR A 127 -4.98 -14.04 17.34
C THR A 127 -3.67 -13.37 16.91
N VAL A 128 -3.32 -13.43 15.63
CA VAL A 128 -2.14 -12.72 15.09
C VAL A 128 -2.29 -11.21 15.27
N THR A 129 -3.47 -10.67 14.94
CA THR A 129 -3.76 -9.23 15.08
C THR A 129 -3.60 -8.80 16.53
N LEU A 130 -4.12 -9.57 17.48
CA LEU A 130 -4.01 -9.29 18.90
C LEU A 130 -2.55 -9.35 19.39
N LEU A 131 -1.79 -10.37 18.95
CA LEU A 131 -0.38 -10.54 19.31
C LEU A 131 0.45 -9.30 18.92
N LEU A 132 0.27 -8.82 17.69
CA LEU A 132 1.03 -7.70 17.14
C LEU A 132 0.55 -6.34 17.67
N THR A 133 -0.75 -6.14 17.89
CA THR A 133 -1.27 -4.85 18.39
C THR A 133 -1.06 -4.66 19.89
N THR A 134 -1.03 -5.75 20.66
CA THR A 134 -0.93 -5.67 22.13
C THR A 134 0.52 -5.65 22.63
N ASN A 135 1.45 -6.25 21.88
CA ASN A 135 2.83 -6.43 22.31
C ASN A 135 3.81 -5.92 21.26
N THR A 136 4.76 -5.09 21.67
CA THR A 136 5.89 -4.66 20.83
C THR A 136 7.04 -5.65 20.81
N ILE A 137 6.99 -6.74 21.60
CA ILE A 137 8.08 -7.73 21.73
C ILE A 137 8.38 -8.52 20.43
N VAL A 138 7.48 -8.49 19.46
CA VAL A 138 7.58 -9.27 18.23
C VAL A 138 8.31 -8.45 17.16
N HIS A 139 9.50 -8.92 16.81
CA HIS A 139 10.43 -8.33 15.84
C HIS A 139 11.06 -9.40 14.94
N GLY A 140 11.69 -8.96 13.84
CA GLY A 140 12.48 -9.80 12.94
C GLY A 140 11.67 -10.95 12.33
N ASP A 141 12.26 -12.14 12.25
CA ASP A 141 11.65 -13.31 11.60
C ASP A 141 10.27 -13.68 12.16
N THR A 142 10.04 -13.43 13.45
CA THR A 142 8.74 -13.73 14.08
C THR A 142 7.67 -12.77 13.56
N LEU A 143 8.00 -11.48 13.39
CA LEU A 143 7.10 -10.50 12.77
C LEU A 143 6.85 -10.86 11.31
N ALA A 144 7.90 -11.19 10.56
CA ALA A 144 7.79 -11.62 9.17
C ALA A 144 6.82 -12.80 9.01
N ARG A 145 6.98 -13.86 9.82
CA ARG A 145 6.10 -15.04 9.79
C ARG A 145 4.64 -14.68 10.08
N ASN A 146 4.38 -13.79 11.04
CA ASN A 146 3.02 -13.34 11.34
C ASN A 146 2.40 -12.55 10.18
N LEU A 147 3.17 -11.67 9.54
CA LEU A 147 2.71 -10.92 8.36
C LEU A 147 2.41 -11.87 7.19
N VAL A 148 3.31 -12.80 6.89
CA VAL A 148 3.14 -13.81 5.83
C VAL A 148 1.87 -14.64 6.08
N LEU A 149 1.60 -15.03 7.33
CA LEU A 149 0.38 -15.73 7.69
C LEU A 149 -0.86 -14.92 7.28
N CYS A 150 -0.93 -13.63 7.66
CA CYS A 150 -2.05 -12.76 7.29
C CYS A 150 -2.20 -12.59 5.77
N PHE A 151 -1.09 -12.45 5.06
CA PHE A 151 -1.10 -12.39 3.60
C PHE A 151 -1.59 -13.69 2.96
N ARG A 152 -1.11 -14.86 3.42
CA ARG A 152 -1.57 -16.16 2.91
C ARG A 152 -3.07 -16.35 3.13
N LEU A 153 -3.59 -15.94 4.28
CA LEU A 153 -5.03 -15.99 4.57
C LEU A 153 -5.86 -15.02 3.71
N HIS A 154 -5.26 -13.95 3.18
CA HIS A 154 -5.95 -13.08 2.23
C HIS A 154 -6.18 -13.73 0.86
N PHE A 155 -5.38 -14.73 0.51
CA PHE A 155 -5.49 -15.46 -0.76
C PHE A 155 -6.14 -16.84 -0.60
N THR A 156 -6.87 -17.09 0.49
CA THR A 156 -7.68 -18.31 0.64
C THR A 156 -8.95 -18.23 -0.20
N LYS A 157 -9.74 -19.31 -0.21
CA LYS A 157 -10.98 -19.39 -1.02
C LYS A 157 -12.21 -18.84 -0.30
N ASP A 158 -12.15 -18.70 1.02
CA ASP A 158 -13.30 -18.27 1.83
C ASP A 158 -13.45 -16.75 1.83
N SER A 159 -14.60 -16.25 1.36
CA SER A 159 -14.83 -14.81 1.21
C SER A 159 -14.79 -14.04 2.53
N THR A 160 -15.22 -14.64 3.63
CA THR A 160 -15.21 -13.98 4.95
C THR A 160 -13.76 -13.78 5.41
N THR A 161 -12.95 -14.83 5.26
CA THR A 161 -11.53 -14.84 5.58
C THR A 161 -10.76 -13.87 4.70
N ILE A 162 -10.96 -13.87 3.37
CA ILE A 162 -10.32 -12.93 2.45
C ILE A 162 -10.53 -11.47 2.88
N ASN A 163 -11.79 -11.10 3.17
CA ASN A 163 -12.15 -9.73 3.52
C ASN A 163 -11.56 -9.30 4.86
N THR A 164 -11.62 -10.18 5.87
CA THR A 164 -11.05 -9.93 7.19
C THR A 164 -9.53 -9.85 7.11
N ALA A 165 -8.89 -10.81 6.43
CA ALA A 165 -7.45 -10.83 6.22
C ALA A 165 -6.96 -9.58 5.49
N GLY A 166 -7.66 -9.12 4.45
CA GLY A 166 -7.29 -7.91 3.73
C GLY A 166 -7.33 -6.65 4.61
N ALA A 167 -8.34 -6.53 5.48
CA ALA A 167 -8.39 -5.46 6.48
C ALA A 167 -7.27 -5.57 7.51
N THR A 168 -7.02 -6.78 8.03
CA THR A 168 -5.93 -7.07 8.97
C THR A 168 -4.57 -6.73 8.37
N VAL A 169 -4.28 -7.14 7.13
CA VAL A 169 -3.00 -6.85 6.48
C VAL A 169 -2.79 -5.34 6.36
N ARG A 170 -3.79 -4.58 5.91
CA ARG A 170 -3.71 -3.11 5.85
C ARG A 170 -3.38 -2.51 7.22
N GLN A 171 -4.06 -2.98 8.26
CA GLN A 171 -3.82 -2.53 9.64
C GLN A 171 -2.40 -2.88 10.11
N LEU A 172 -1.93 -4.10 9.87
CA LEU A 172 -0.62 -4.57 10.33
C LEU A 172 0.54 -3.89 9.59
N VAL A 173 0.37 -3.60 8.29
CA VAL A 173 1.35 -2.81 7.53
C VAL A 173 1.45 -1.41 8.13
N SER A 174 0.32 -0.74 8.39
CA SER A 174 0.33 0.56 9.07
C SER A 174 0.95 0.47 10.47
N LEU A 175 0.62 -0.56 11.26
CA LEU A 175 1.13 -0.76 12.60
C LEU A 175 2.67 -0.85 12.64
N VAL A 176 3.30 -1.52 11.68
CA VAL A 176 4.76 -1.62 11.64
C VAL A 176 5.40 -0.25 11.42
N PHE A 177 4.82 0.61 10.57
CA PHE A 177 5.30 1.99 10.40
C PHE A 177 4.95 2.89 11.60
N GLU A 178 3.80 2.71 12.24
CA GLU A 178 3.45 3.40 13.48
C GLU A 178 4.47 3.11 14.59
N ARG A 179 4.96 1.86 14.67
CA ARG A 179 6.04 1.49 15.61
C ARG A 179 7.35 2.24 15.30
N VAL A 180 7.68 2.46 14.03
CA VAL A 180 8.86 3.27 13.64
C VAL A 180 8.70 4.70 14.13
N VAL A 181 7.55 5.33 13.84
CA VAL A 181 7.29 6.71 14.27
C VAL A 181 7.32 6.83 15.81
N ALA A 182 6.78 5.85 16.53
CA ALA A 182 6.84 5.83 17.99
C ALA A 182 8.29 5.65 18.51
N GLU A 183 9.08 4.78 17.89
CA GLU A 183 10.49 4.58 18.20
C GLU A 183 11.29 5.86 17.92
N ASP A 184 11.07 6.51 16.79
CA ASP A 184 11.75 7.76 16.44
C ASP A 184 11.42 8.89 17.40
N ASN A 185 10.15 9.09 17.72
CA ASN A 185 9.74 10.10 18.71
C ASN A 185 10.35 9.85 20.10
N TYR A 186 10.49 8.60 20.52
CA TYR A 186 11.08 8.27 21.82
C TYR A 186 12.57 8.61 21.90
N PHE A 187 13.29 8.46 20.78
CA PHE A 187 14.73 8.71 20.71
C PHE A 187 15.09 10.07 20.10
N HIS A 188 14.13 10.82 19.57
CA HIS A 188 14.34 12.15 18.99
C HIS A 188 15.01 13.10 20.00
N ASP A 189 14.64 12.99 21.28
CA ASP A 189 15.20 13.80 22.36
C ASP A 189 16.57 13.33 22.85
N LYS A 190 17.06 12.15 22.43
CA LYS A 190 18.21 11.47 23.05
C LYS A 190 19.44 11.34 22.16
N GLU A 191 19.34 11.48 20.84
CA GLU A 191 20.48 11.34 19.93
C GLU A 191 20.46 12.35 18.78
N THR A 192 21.51 13.19 18.73
CA THR A 192 21.87 14.07 17.59
C THR A 192 23.08 13.53 16.82
N VAL A 193 23.34 12.22 16.89
CA VAL A 193 24.46 11.61 16.15
C VAL A 193 23.96 11.23 14.75
N LYS A 194 24.39 11.98 13.73
CA LYS A 194 24.21 11.60 12.32
C LYS A 194 24.87 10.23 12.11
N ARG A 195 24.05 9.24 11.78
CA ARG A 195 24.52 7.89 11.44
C ARG A 195 25.19 7.95 10.07
N ASP A 196 26.37 7.36 9.95
CA ASP A 196 27.05 7.20 8.67
C ASP A 196 26.47 5.97 7.97
N VAL A 197 25.65 6.20 6.94
CA VAL A 197 24.87 5.14 6.28
C VAL A 197 25.57 4.76 4.98
N ASN A 198 26.02 3.51 4.89
CA ASN A 198 26.63 2.98 3.68
C ASN A 198 25.56 2.58 2.64
N LEU A 199 25.16 3.53 1.79
CA LEU A 199 24.14 3.32 0.76
C LEU A 199 24.55 2.30 -0.32
N GLU A 200 25.84 2.00 -0.49
CA GLU A 200 26.31 0.99 -1.45
C GLU A 200 25.89 -0.43 -1.04
N GLU A 201 25.83 -0.71 0.27
CA GLU A 201 25.36 -2.01 0.78
C GLU A 201 23.87 -2.25 0.46
N LEU A 202 23.08 -1.18 0.29
CA LEU A 202 21.64 -1.26 0.00
C LEU A 202 21.32 -1.62 -1.45
N LYS A 203 22.30 -1.51 -2.36
CA LYS A 203 22.11 -1.85 -3.78
C LYS A 203 21.84 -3.34 -3.99
N ILE A 204 22.36 -4.18 -3.10
CA ILE A 204 22.11 -5.62 -3.11
C ILE A 204 20.99 -5.89 -2.11
N PRO A 205 19.77 -6.21 -2.57
CA PRO A 205 18.68 -6.52 -1.65
C PRO A 205 19.02 -7.81 -0.89
N SER A 206 18.79 -7.80 0.42
CA SER A 206 19.06 -8.95 1.28
C SER A 206 17.97 -9.10 2.33
N ASN A 207 18.00 -10.21 3.06
CA ASN A 207 17.16 -10.45 4.23
C ASN A 207 17.73 -9.83 5.51
N VAL A 208 18.86 -9.12 5.43
CA VAL A 208 19.53 -8.48 6.56
C VAL A 208 19.23 -6.99 6.53
N ALA A 209 18.73 -6.47 7.65
CA ALA A 209 18.46 -5.05 7.78
C ALA A 209 19.77 -4.22 7.75
N PRO A 210 19.72 -3.00 7.19
CA PRO A 210 20.84 -2.07 7.20
C PRO A 210 21.42 -1.87 8.61
N LYS A 211 22.76 -1.90 8.72
CA LYS A 211 23.45 -1.65 9.99
C LYS A 211 23.19 -0.22 10.44
N GLY A 212 22.79 -0.06 11.69
CA GLY A 212 22.50 1.25 12.29
C GLY A 212 21.02 1.61 12.32
N LEU A 213 20.13 0.85 11.66
CA LEU A 213 18.69 0.96 11.90
C LEU A 213 18.32 0.37 13.26
N ARG A 214 17.34 1.01 13.90
CA ARG A 214 16.73 0.51 15.12
C ARG A 214 15.79 -0.67 14.82
N PRO A 215 15.42 -1.50 15.80
CA PRO A 215 14.63 -2.71 15.57
C PRO A 215 13.32 -2.46 14.80
N CYS A 216 12.53 -1.43 15.14
CA CYS A 216 11.27 -1.18 14.43
C CYS A 216 11.53 -0.66 13.02
N ALA A 217 12.49 0.26 12.86
CA ALA A 217 12.88 0.79 11.55
C ALA A 217 13.45 -0.31 10.63
N ALA A 218 14.21 -1.26 11.17
CA ALA A 218 14.74 -2.42 10.47
C ALA A 218 13.63 -3.34 9.96
N ASP A 219 12.65 -3.66 10.81
CA ASP A 219 11.47 -4.45 10.43
C ASP A 219 10.68 -3.77 9.31
N ALA A 220 10.43 -2.46 9.43
CA ALA A 220 9.70 -1.69 8.43
C ALA A 220 10.46 -1.57 7.10
N PHE A 221 11.79 -1.42 7.15
CA PHE A 221 12.64 -1.37 5.96
C PHE A 221 12.55 -2.69 5.17
N LEU A 222 12.72 -3.83 5.84
CA LEU A 222 12.64 -5.15 5.20
C LEU A 222 11.24 -5.43 4.65
N MET A 223 10.18 -5.07 5.40
CA MET A 223 8.81 -5.18 4.93
C MET A 223 8.59 -4.34 3.67
N PHE A 224 9.01 -3.07 3.67
CA PHE A 224 8.78 -2.17 2.54
C PHE A 224 9.56 -2.61 1.31
N GLN A 225 10.81 -3.05 1.49
CA GLN A 225 11.62 -3.64 0.42
C GLN A 225 10.88 -4.80 -0.25
N ASP A 226 10.40 -5.75 0.55
CA ASP A 226 9.71 -6.93 0.02
C ASP A 226 8.35 -6.58 -0.57
N LEU A 227 7.63 -5.60 -0.02
CA LEU A 227 6.38 -5.11 -0.60
C LEU A 227 6.58 -4.59 -2.03
N VAL A 228 7.66 -3.82 -2.26
CA VAL A 228 8.02 -3.32 -3.60
C VAL A 228 8.36 -4.48 -4.54
N GLN A 229 9.08 -5.51 -4.06
CA GLN A 229 9.41 -6.70 -4.85
C GLN A 229 8.18 -7.54 -5.21
N LEU A 230 7.30 -7.76 -4.25
CA LEU A 230 6.05 -8.48 -4.45
C LEU A 230 5.16 -7.81 -5.48
N VAL A 231 5.10 -6.47 -5.51
CA VAL A 231 4.40 -5.72 -6.57
C VAL A 231 5.06 -5.90 -7.93
N ASN A 232 6.39 -6.02 -7.96
CA ASN A 232 7.13 -6.35 -9.18
C ASN A 232 6.96 -7.81 -9.64
N ALA A 233 6.28 -8.65 -8.85
CA ALA A 233 6.19 -10.10 -9.01
C ALA A 233 7.54 -10.83 -8.86
N ASP A 234 8.46 -10.25 -8.08
CA ASP A 234 9.70 -10.90 -7.65
C ASP A 234 9.52 -11.59 -6.29
N GLN A 235 10.43 -12.51 -5.96
CA GLN A 235 10.40 -13.22 -4.67
C GLN A 235 10.89 -12.31 -3.53
N PRO A 236 10.20 -12.27 -2.38
CA PRO A 236 10.64 -11.51 -1.21
C PRO A 236 11.82 -12.18 -0.50
N TYR A 237 12.64 -11.39 0.19
CA TYR A 237 13.81 -11.91 0.93
C TYR A 237 13.51 -12.20 2.40
N TRP A 238 12.64 -11.42 3.03
CA TRP A 238 12.30 -11.48 4.45
C TRP A 238 10.92 -12.08 4.71
N LEU A 239 9.93 -11.78 3.87
CA LEU A 239 8.57 -12.35 3.90
C LEU A 239 8.55 -13.77 3.30
N ILE A 240 9.36 -14.67 3.86
CA ILE A 240 9.51 -16.05 3.40
C ILE A 240 8.19 -16.82 3.53
N GLY A 241 7.76 -17.45 2.44
CA GLY A 241 6.52 -18.22 2.36
C GLY A 241 5.35 -17.49 1.68
N MET A 242 5.58 -16.26 1.21
CA MET A 242 4.67 -15.60 0.27
C MET A 242 4.68 -16.31 -1.08
N THR A 243 3.49 -16.70 -1.56
CA THR A 243 3.31 -17.38 -2.85
C THR A 243 2.62 -16.50 -3.87
N GLU A 244 1.67 -15.67 -3.45
CA GLU A 244 0.84 -14.87 -4.34
C GLU A 244 0.65 -13.46 -3.79
N MET A 245 0.68 -12.47 -4.69
CA MET A 245 0.33 -11.09 -4.40
C MET A 245 -0.28 -10.46 -5.64
N THR A 246 -1.47 -9.87 -5.53
CA THR A 246 -2.03 -9.08 -6.62
C THR A 246 -1.38 -7.70 -6.66
N ARG A 247 -1.00 -7.23 -7.86
CA ARG A 247 -0.42 -5.89 -8.05
C ARG A 247 -1.32 -4.78 -7.50
N THR A 248 -2.63 -4.92 -7.67
CA THR A 248 -3.61 -3.94 -7.17
C THR A 248 -3.58 -3.81 -5.66
N PHE A 249 -3.48 -4.93 -4.93
CA PHE A 249 -3.43 -4.90 -3.47
C PHE A 249 -2.08 -4.37 -2.97
N GLY A 250 -0.97 -4.83 -3.56
CA GLY A 250 0.36 -4.33 -3.17
C GLY A 250 0.54 -2.83 -3.48
N LEU A 251 0.01 -2.33 -4.60
CA LEU A 251 0.00 -0.89 -4.90
C LEU A 251 -0.87 -0.09 -3.92
N GLU A 252 -1.99 -0.65 -3.46
CA GLU A 252 -2.82 -0.02 -2.42
C GLU A 252 -2.07 0.08 -1.07
N LEU A 253 -1.31 -0.95 -0.70
CA LEU A 253 -0.47 -0.92 0.49
C LEU A 253 0.66 0.11 0.35
N LEU A 254 1.34 0.16 -0.80
CA LEU A 254 2.34 1.19 -1.09
C LEU A 254 1.74 2.60 -1.03
N GLU A 255 0.56 2.79 -1.63
CA GLU A 255 -0.19 4.05 -1.57
C GLU A 255 -0.45 4.49 -0.12
N SER A 256 -0.93 3.57 0.71
CA SER A 256 -1.21 3.82 2.14
C SER A 256 0.06 4.23 2.89
N VAL A 257 1.14 3.47 2.73
CA VAL A 257 2.40 3.71 3.44
C VAL A 257 3.00 5.07 3.05
N LEU A 258 3.12 5.32 1.74
CA LEU A 258 3.69 6.57 1.22
C LEU A 258 2.84 7.80 1.57
N THR A 259 1.53 7.63 1.76
CA THR A 259 0.65 8.73 2.15
C THR A 259 0.76 9.04 3.63
N ASN A 260 0.72 8.01 4.49
CA ASN A 260 0.54 8.18 5.93
C ASN A 260 1.84 8.35 6.70
N PHE A 261 2.96 7.80 6.22
CA PHE A 261 4.23 7.73 6.96
C PHE A 261 5.34 8.49 6.26
N SER A 262 5.04 9.64 5.65
CA SER A 262 6.02 10.41 4.88
C SER A 262 7.23 10.84 5.69
N SER A 263 7.07 11.17 6.97
CA SER A 263 8.19 11.57 7.85
C SER A 263 9.31 10.52 7.88
N VAL A 264 8.97 9.23 7.94
CA VAL A 264 9.94 8.12 7.98
C VAL A 264 10.88 8.16 6.77
N PHE A 265 10.36 8.46 5.58
CA PHE A 265 11.15 8.54 4.35
C PHE A 265 12.05 9.78 4.26
N PHE A 266 11.74 10.85 5.00
CA PHE A 266 12.57 12.05 5.09
C PHE A 266 13.63 11.95 6.20
N GLU A 267 13.32 11.28 7.30
CA GLU A 267 14.20 11.14 8.46
C GLU A 267 15.27 10.05 8.26
N HIS A 268 14.91 8.95 7.60
CA HIS A 268 15.82 7.81 7.40
C HIS A 268 16.34 7.76 5.95
N PRO A 269 17.66 7.90 5.73
CA PRO A 269 18.25 7.87 4.38
C PRO A 269 18.07 6.52 3.67
N GLU A 270 17.97 5.41 4.41
CA GLU A 270 17.72 4.08 3.87
C GLU A 270 16.34 3.98 3.20
N PHE A 271 15.32 4.60 3.79
CA PHE A 271 13.98 4.66 3.19
C PHE A 271 13.94 5.59 1.98
N CYS A 272 14.67 6.71 2.03
CA CYS A 272 14.86 7.59 0.87
C CYS A 272 15.51 6.84 -0.31
N PHE A 273 16.50 5.99 -0.03
CA PHE A 273 17.11 5.12 -1.03
C PHE A 273 16.10 4.15 -1.66
N LEU A 274 15.29 3.44 -0.85
CA LEU A 274 14.25 2.55 -1.39
C LEU A 274 13.24 3.31 -2.25
N LEU A 275 12.88 4.53 -1.84
CA LEU A 275 11.97 5.39 -2.60
C LEU A 275 12.54 5.71 -3.99
N LYS A 276 13.80 6.18 -4.05
CA LYS A 276 14.49 6.55 -5.30
C LYS A 276 14.76 5.35 -6.20
N GLU A 277 15.47 4.35 -5.68
CA GLU A 277 16.04 3.29 -6.51
C GLU A 277 15.06 2.14 -6.78
N ARG A 278 14.06 1.92 -5.91
CA ARG A 278 13.15 0.78 -6.01
C ARG A 278 11.73 1.20 -6.38
N VAL A 279 11.13 2.14 -5.63
CA VAL A 279 9.74 2.57 -5.88
C VAL A 279 9.65 3.30 -7.21
N CYS A 280 10.52 4.28 -7.49
CA CYS A 280 10.47 4.99 -8.76
C CYS A 280 10.75 4.07 -9.95
N ALA A 281 11.75 3.20 -9.86
CA ALA A 281 12.04 2.20 -10.90
C ALA A 281 10.85 1.25 -11.14
N LEU A 282 10.20 0.77 -10.08
CA LEU A 282 8.99 -0.06 -10.17
C LEU A 282 7.86 0.69 -10.90
N VAL A 283 7.58 1.92 -10.51
CA VAL A 283 6.51 2.73 -11.09
C VAL A 283 6.77 2.97 -12.59
N ILE A 284 8.00 3.36 -12.96
CA ILE A 284 8.41 3.54 -14.37
C ILE A 284 8.22 2.23 -15.16
N LYS A 285 8.68 1.09 -14.60
CA LYS A 285 8.53 -0.23 -15.22
C LYS A 285 7.07 -0.60 -15.45
N LEU A 286 6.19 -0.39 -14.45
CA LEU A 286 4.77 -0.71 -14.54
C LEU A 286 3.99 0.22 -15.47
N PHE A 287 4.47 1.45 -15.69
CA PHE A 287 3.92 2.34 -16.72
C PHE A 287 4.40 2.03 -18.14
N SER A 288 5.50 1.29 -18.34
CA SER A 288 6.04 0.98 -19.67
C SER A 288 5.00 0.43 -20.68
N PRO A 289 4.11 -0.52 -20.33
CA PRO A 289 3.03 -0.96 -21.24
C PRO A 289 2.05 0.16 -21.61
N ASN A 290 1.75 1.07 -20.66
CA ASN A 290 0.85 2.22 -20.86
C ASN A 290 1.45 3.26 -21.84
N ILE A 291 2.78 3.37 -21.87
CA ILE A 291 3.49 4.27 -22.77
C ILE A 291 3.47 3.72 -24.20
N LYS A 292 3.70 2.41 -24.35
CA LYS A 292 3.80 1.75 -25.66
C LYS A 292 2.45 1.53 -26.35
N TYR A 293 1.36 1.42 -25.59
CA TYR A 293 0.03 1.21 -26.15
C TYR A 293 -0.46 2.47 -26.89
N ARG A 294 -0.79 2.30 -28.18
CA ARG A 294 -1.45 3.30 -29.03
C ARG A 294 -2.78 2.72 -29.53
N ASN A 295 -3.83 3.53 -29.57
CA ASN A 295 -5.13 3.12 -30.10
C ASN A 295 -5.12 2.77 -31.60
N THR A 296 -4.04 3.06 -32.33
CA THR A 296 -3.93 2.93 -33.79
C THR A 296 -3.02 1.76 -34.21
N VAL A 297 -3.32 0.54 -33.77
CA VAL A 297 -2.74 -0.66 -34.41
C VAL A 297 -3.66 -1.07 -35.57
N PRO A 298 -3.22 -0.98 -36.84
CA PRO A 298 -4.02 -1.44 -37.97
C PRO A 298 -4.29 -2.95 -37.85
N ALA A 299 -5.50 -3.37 -38.20
CA ALA A 299 -6.03 -4.73 -38.03
C ALA A 299 -5.24 -5.87 -38.73
N ASN A 300 -4.17 -5.55 -39.46
CA ASN A 300 -3.36 -6.52 -40.21
C ASN A 300 -2.08 -7.00 -39.51
N ILE A 301 -1.82 -6.57 -38.27
CA ILE A 301 -0.73 -7.14 -37.45
C ILE A 301 -1.34 -7.63 -36.14
N GLN A 302 -2.08 -8.73 -36.21
CA GLN A 302 -2.47 -9.49 -35.03
C GLN A 302 -1.21 -10.12 -34.42
N GLN A 303 -0.60 -9.42 -33.47
CA GLN A 303 0.21 -10.01 -32.40
C GLN A 303 0.50 -9.02 -31.26
N ALA A 304 -0.42 -8.09 -30.96
CA ALA A 304 -0.45 -7.51 -29.62
C ALA A 304 -1.04 -8.58 -28.70
N THR A 305 -0.17 -9.30 -28.00
CA THR A 305 -0.57 -10.19 -26.92
C THR A 305 -1.52 -9.46 -25.95
N PRO A 306 -2.52 -10.11 -25.34
CA PRO A 306 -3.43 -9.48 -24.37
C PRO A 306 -2.74 -8.85 -23.15
N LEU A 307 -1.41 -9.02 -23.03
CA LEU A 307 -0.51 -8.46 -22.04
C LEU A 307 -0.09 -6.99 -22.30
N ASP A 308 -0.28 -6.47 -23.51
CA ASP A 308 0.16 -5.11 -23.88
C ASP A 308 -0.91 -4.02 -23.69
N LYS A 309 -2.12 -4.40 -23.29
CA LYS A 309 -3.20 -3.45 -23.03
C LYS A 309 -3.08 -2.87 -21.62
N PRO A 310 -3.09 -1.53 -21.45
CA PRO A 310 -3.06 -0.93 -20.13
C PRO A 310 -4.30 -1.32 -19.31
N TYR A 311 -4.07 -1.91 -18.13
CA TYR A 311 -5.13 -2.41 -17.25
C TYR A 311 -5.57 -1.31 -16.29
N PHE A 312 -6.79 -0.82 -16.47
CA PHE A 312 -7.33 0.35 -15.76
C PHE A 312 -7.11 0.33 -14.23
N PRO A 313 -7.43 -0.74 -13.48
CA PRO A 313 -7.23 -0.76 -12.03
C PRO A 313 -5.77 -0.57 -11.61
N ILE A 314 -4.81 -1.09 -12.37
CA ILE A 314 -3.39 -0.91 -12.08
C ILE A 314 -2.97 0.53 -12.45
N SER A 315 -3.34 1.02 -13.64
CA SER A 315 -2.98 2.37 -14.09
C SER A 315 -3.52 3.46 -13.17
N MET A 316 -4.76 3.33 -12.70
CA MET A 316 -5.36 4.24 -11.72
C MET A 316 -4.56 4.26 -10.41
N ARG A 317 -4.19 3.10 -9.87
CA ARG A 317 -3.42 3.00 -8.63
C ARG A 317 -2.01 3.55 -8.78
N LEU A 318 -1.34 3.25 -9.89
CA LEU A 318 -0.02 3.81 -10.19
C LEU A 318 -0.06 5.34 -10.29
N LEU A 319 -1.08 5.92 -10.94
CA LEU A 319 -1.24 7.37 -11.03
C LEU A 319 -1.49 8.00 -9.66
N ARG A 320 -2.22 7.33 -8.76
CA ARG A 320 -2.37 7.76 -7.36
C ARG A 320 -1.04 7.75 -6.63
N VAL A 321 -0.24 6.69 -6.76
CA VAL A 321 1.12 6.61 -6.19
C VAL A 321 2.00 7.74 -6.73
N VAL A 322 2.04 7.95 -8.06
CA VAL A 322 2.78 9.06 -8.67
C VAL A 322 2.32 10.42 -8.16
N SER A 323 1.01 10.62 -8.03
CA SER A 323 0.46 11.85 -7.47
C SER A 323 0.97 12.10 -6.05
N ILE A 324 1.10 11.05 -5.22
CA ILE A 324 1.66 11.15 -3.86
C ILE A 324 3.16 11.46 -3.92
N LEU A 325 3.92 10.77 -4.77
CA LEU A 325 5.36 11.00 -4.96
C LEU A 325 5.65 12.46 -5.32
N ILE A 326 4.91 13.02 -6.28
CA ILE A 326 5.09 14.40 -6.71
C ILE A 326 4.64 15.38 -5.62
N GLN A 327 3.46 15.20 -5.01
CA GLN A 327 2.95 16.17 -4.04
C GLN A 327 3.78 16.19 -2.75
N LYS A 328 4.19 15.02 -2.23
CA LYS A 328 4.87 14.92 -0.93
C LYS A 328 6.38 14.81 -1.01
N TYR A 329 6.93 14.23 -2.08
CA TYR A 329 8.34 13.84 -2.16
C TYR A 329 9.14 14.57 -3.26
N HIS A 330 8.58 15.58 -3.93
CA HIS A 330 9.25 16.33 -5.00
C HIS A 330 10.63 16.90 -4.61
N SER A 331 10.82 17.29 -3.35
CA SER A 331 12.10 17.81 -2.87
C SER A 331 13.19 16.74 -2.79
N LEU A 332 12.83 15.48 -2.55
CA LEU A 332 13.76 14.35 -2.55
C LEU A 332 13.97 13.78 -3.95
N LEU A 333 12.93 13.77 -4.77
CA LEU A 333 12.83 13.03 -6.04
C LEU A 333 12.82 13.95 -7.28
N VAL A 334 13.66 14.99 -7.29
CA VAL A 334 13.62 16.01 -8.36
C VAL A 334 13.72 15.39 -9.77
N THR A 335 14.70 14.50 -9.98
CA THR A 335 14.91 13.84 -11.28
C THR A 335 13.78 12.88 -11.67
N GLU A 336 13.25 12.14 -10.71
CA GLU A 336 12.22 11.12 -10.94
C GLU A 336 10.86 11.79 -11.14
N CYS A 337 10.57 12.87 -10.41
CA CYS A 337 9.39 13.69 -10.59
C CYS A 337 9.37 14.37 -11.97
N GLU A 338 10.51 14.80 -12.49
CA GLU A 338 10.61 15.29 -13.88
C GLU A 338 10.14 14.24 -14.89
N ILE A 339 10.59 12.99 -14.74
CA ILE A 339 10.18 11.86 -15.58
C ILE A 339 8.67 11.59 -15.43
N PHE A 340 8.15 11.58 -14.20
CA PHE A 340 6.73 11.33 -13.94
C PHE A 340 5.82 12.43 -14.46
N LEU A 341 6.21 13.70 -14.32
CA LEU A 341 5.45 14.83 -14.85
C LEU A 341 5.42 14.79 -16.38
N SER A 342 6.57 14.55 -17.01
CA SER A 342 6.67 14.33 -18.45
C SER A 342 5.80 13.15 -18.93
N LEU A 343 5.74 12.07 -18.15
CA LEU A 343 4.90 10.91 -18.44
C LEU A 343 3.40 11.26 -18.38
N ILE A 344 2.95 11.96 -17.33
CA ILE A 344 1.56 12.36 -17.17
C ILE A 344 1.14 13.29 -18.31
N VAL A 345 2.01 14.22 -18.72
CA VAL A 345 1.78 15.10 -19.86
C VAL A 345 1.58 14.29 -21.15
N LYS A 346 2.44 13.31 -21.43
CA LYS A 346 2.29 12.39 -22.57
C LYS A 346 1.01 11.55 -22.53
N PHE A 347 0.41 11.33 -21.36
CA PHE A 347 -0.88 10.64 -21.27
C PHE A 347 -2.07 11.47 -21.72
N LEU A 348 -1.89 12.78 -21.99
CA LEU A 348 -2.92 13.64 -22.58
C LEU A 348 -3.01 13.52 -24.11
N ASP A 349 -2.02 12.89 -24.75
CA ASP A 349 -1.94 12.74 -26.20
C ASP A 349 -3.19 12.06 -26.78
N PRO A 350 -3.63 12.46 -27.99
CA PRO A 350 -4.86 11.95 -28.60
C PRO A 350 -4.79 10.47 -28.99
N ASP A 351 -3.60 9.87 -29.04
CA ASP A 351 -3.39 8.45 -29.33
C ASP A 351 -3.71 7.53 -28.13
N LYS A 352 -3.91 8.11 -26.94
CA LYS A 352 -4.23 7.40 -25.69
C LYS A 352 -5.73 7.18 -25.48
N PRO A 353 -6.14 6.10 -24.80
CA PRO A 353 -7.54 5.88 -24.43
C PRO A 353 -8.13 7.04 -23.62
N VAL A 354 -9.40 7.36 -23.88
CA VAL A 354 -10.11 8.48 -23.21
C VAL A 354 -10.04 8.36 -21.68
N TRP A 355 -10.24 7.17 -21.13
CA TRP A 355 -10.15 6.95 -19.69
C TRP A 355 -8.75 7.25 -19.12
N GLN A 356 -7.69 7.00 -19.89
CA GLN A 356 -6.30 7.26 -19.46
C GLN A 356 -6.02 8.76 -19.48
N ARG A 357 -6.50 9.46 -20.52
CA ARG A 357 -6.44 10.92 -20.62
C ARG A 357 -7.20 11.58 -19.46
N SER A 358 -8.39 11.08 -19.12
CA SER A 358 -9.17 11.56 -17.97
C SER A 358 -8.45 11.38 -16.63
N LEU A 359 -7.80 10.22 -16.41
CA LEU A 359 -7.02 9.99 -15.19
C LEU A 359 -5.81 10.94 -15.11
N ALA A 360 -5.12 11.17 -16.23
CA ALA A 360 -4.00 12.12 -16.28
C ALA A 360 -4.46 13.55 -15.94
N LEU A 361 -5.61 13.98 -16.46
CA LEU A 361 -6.20 15.28 -16.12
C LEU A 361 -6.57 15.41 -14.66
N GLU A 362 -7.11 14.35 -14.04
CA GLU A 362 -7.42 14.37 -12.60
C GLU A 362 -6.15 14.62 -11.76
N VAL A 363 -5.05 13.96 -12.13
CA VAL A 363 -3.76 14.13 -11.46
C VAL A 363 -3.18 15.53 -11.70
N LEU A 364 -3.20 16.02 -12.93
CA LEU A 364 -2.74 17.38 -13.26
C LEU A 364 -3.59 18.45 -12.56
N HIS A 365 -4.89 18.26 -12.47
CA HIS A 365 -5.78 19.17 -11.73
C HIS A 365 -5.38 19.24 -10.26
N LYS A 366 -5.17 18.09 -9.60
CA LYS A 366 -4.72 18.03 -8.20
C LYS A 366 -3.41 18.77 -7.96
N MET A 367 -2.49 18.75 -8.92
CA MET A 367 -1.20 19.44 -8.84
C MET A 367 -1.34 20.95 -9.11
N THR A 368 -2.08 21.32 -10.15
CA THR A 368 -2.22 22.72 -10.61
C THR A 368 -3.06 23.59 -9.67
N VAL A 369 -3.91 22.98 -8.84
CA VAL A 369 -4.65 23.70 -7.78
C VAL A 369 -3.73 24.17 -6.64
N GLN A 370 -2.55 23.57 -6.47
CA GLN A 370 -1.61 23.89 -5.39
C GLN A 370 -0.54 24.89 -5.88
N PRO A 371 -0.59 26.17 -5.48
CA PRO A 371 0.33 27.20 -6.01
C PRO A 371 1.78 26.96 -5.61
N GLU A 372 2.04 26.49 -4.39
CA GLU A 372 3.40 26.21 -3.91
C GLU A 372 4.07 25.08 -4.70
N LEU A 373 3.29 24.06 -5.10
CA LEU A 373 3.80 22.97 -5.90
C LEU A 373 4.16 23.42 -7.33
N LEU A 374 3.33 24.28 -7.94
CA LEU A 374 3.63 24.87 -9.25
C LEU A 374 4.87 25.76 -9.22
N LYS A 375 5.02 26.56 -8.16
CA LYS A 375 6.23 27.36 -7.93
C LYS A 375 7.46 26.46 -7.85
N SER A 376 7.38 25.38 -7.08
CA SER A 376 8.46 24.39 -6.96
C SER A 376 8.81 23.75 -8.31
N PHE A 377 7.83 23.45 -9.17
CA PHE A 377 8.10 22.93 -10.51
C PHE A 377 8.88 23.92 -11.38
N CYS A 378 8.47 25.19 -11.38
CA CYS A 378 9.17 26.23 -12.13
C CYS A 378 10.61 26.42 -11.63
N GLU A 379 10.81 26.49 -10.31
CA GLU A 379 12.14 26.64 -9.70
C GLU A 379 13.04 25.41 -9.92
N CYS A 380 12.49 24.20 -9.88
CA CYS A 380 13.24 22.97 -9.99
C CYS A 380 13.57 22.58 -11.43
N TYR A 381 12.73 22.96 -12.41
CA TYR A 381 12.82 22.52 -13.80
C TYR A 381 12.96 23.70 -14.78
N ASP A 382 11.89 24.46 -15.04
CA ASP A 382 11.82 25.48 -16.10
C ASP A 382 12.86 26.61 -15.98
N LEU A 383 13.34 26.92 -14.76
CA LEU A 383 14.42 27.91 -14.56
C LEU A 383 15.83 27.33 -14.81
N LYS A 384 15.98 26.03 -15.02
CA LYS A 384 17.28 25.37 -15.27
C LYS A 384 17.47 25.08 -16.75
N ALA A 385 18.58 25.59 -17.31
CA ALA A 385 18.88 25.50 -18.74
C ALA A 385 18.98 24.08 -19.34
N HIS A 386 19.19 23.04 -18.52
CA HIS A 386 19.36 21.66 -18.96
C HIS A 386 18.19 20.73 -18.54
N ALA A 387 17.17 21.26 -17.88
CA ALA A 387 15.99 20.50 -17.49
C ALA A 387 14.87 20.70 -18.51
N THR A 388 13.89 19.80 -18.51
CA THR A 388 12.67 19.96 -19.30
C THR A 388 11.81 21.10 -18.75
N ASN A 389 11.16 21.86 -19.63
CA ASN A 389 10.24 22.92 -19.24
C ASN A 389 8.88 22.33 -18.86
N ILE A 390 8.83 21.64 -17.72
CA ILE A 390 7.66 20.90 -17.26
C ILE A 390 6.43 21.80 -17.11
N PHE A 391 6.59 22.99 -16.53
CA PHE A 391 5.45 23.89 -16.33
C PHE A 391 4.91 24.37 -17.69
N GLN A 392 5.79 24.75 -18.60
CA GLN A 392 5.42 25.08 -19.98
C GLN A 392 4.70 23.93 -20.68
N ASP A 393 5.20 22.70 -20.56
CA ASP A 393 4.64 21.50 -21.20
C ASP A 393 3.25 21.15 -20.65
N ILE A 394 3.03 21.33 -19.34
CA ILE A 394 1.70 21.17 -18.73
C ILE A 394 0.71 22.18 -19.32
N VAL A 395 1.09 23.47 -19.39
CA VAL A 395 0.22 24.52 -19.94
C VAL A 395 -0.11 24.26 -21.41
N ASN A 396 0.91 23.95 -22.22
CA ASN A 396 0.75 23.65 -23.64
C ASN A 396 -0.14 22.43 -23.87
N SER A 397 0.07 21.36 -23.13
CA SER A 397 -0.65 20.10 -23.31
C SER A 397 -2.10 20.18 -22.83
N LEU A 398 -2.38 20.93 -21.76
CA LEU A 398 -3.75 21.27 -21.37
C LEU A 398 -4.44 22.12 -22.44
N GLY A 399 -3.74 23.11 -23.00
CA GLY A 399 -4.24 23.92 -24.12
C GLY A 399 -4.58 23.06 -25.34
N ALA A 400 -3.66 22.19 -25.76
CA ALA A 400 -3.86 21.25 -26.87
C ALA A 400 -5.00 20.26 -26.59
N TYR A 401 -5.12 19.77 -25.35
CA TYR A 401 -6.21 18.89 -24.95
C TYR A 401 -7.56 19.59 -25.09
N VAL A 402 -7.70 20.81 -24.55
CA VAL A 402 -8.92 21.62 -24.68
C VAL A 402 -9.23 21.89 -26.15
N GLN A 403 -8.24 22.33 -26.94
CA GLN A 403 -8.42 22.53 -28.38
C GLN A 403 -8.91 21.26 -29.08
N SER A 404 -8.36 20.08 -28.75
CA SER A 404 -8.78 18.81 -29.33
C SER A 404 -10.25 18.44 -29.04
N LEU A 405 -10.82 18.95 -27.94
CA LEU A 405 -12.21 18.70 -27.57
C LEU A 405 -13.19 19.65 -28.27
N PHE A 406 -12.79 20.90 -28.47
CA PHE A 406 -13.68 21.96 -28.95
C PHE A 406 -13.48 22.32 -30.43
N VAL A 407 -12.32 22.02 -31.01
CA VAL A 407 -12.04 22.23 -32.43
C VAL A 407 -12.47 20.97 -33.19
N ASN A 408 -13.63 21.07 -33.85
CA ASN A 408 -14.23 19.98 -34.61
C ASN A 408 -13.33 19.63 -35.83
N PRO A 409 -12.91 18.36 -36.03
CA PRO A 409 -12.08 17.98 -37.19
C PRO A 409 -12.71 18.32 -38.54
N GLN A 410 -14.05 18.43 -38.59
CA GLN A 410 -14.79 18.75 -39.82
C GLN A 410 -14.65 20.21 -40.27
N LEU A 411 -14.14 21.12 -39.42
CA LEU A 411 -13.93 22.52 -39.79
C LEU A 411 -12.57 22.78 -40.47
N LEU A 412 -11.61 21.86 -40.37
CA LEU A 412 -10.27 22.01 -40.97
C LEU A 412 -10.09 21.29 -42.32
N GLY A 413 -11.14 20.67 -42.86
CA GLY A 413 -11.06 19.72 -43.97
C GLY A 413 -11.60 20.18 -45.33
N GLN A 414 -11.79 21.48 -45.60
CA GLN A 414 -12.10 21.94 -46.96
C GLN A 414 -11.09 23.00 -47.43
N PRO A 415 -10.07 22.63 -48.23
CA PRO A 415 -9.45 23.58 -49.14
C PRO A 415 -10.47 23.89 -50.25
N GLY A 416 -10.56 25.16 -50.65
CA GLY A 416 -11.68 25.74 -51.40
C GLY A 416 -12.20 24.94 -52.60
N GLY A 417 -13.52 25.00 -52.79
CA GLY A 417 -14.23 24.54 -53.97
C GLY A 417 -15.55 25.29 -54.11
N LEU A 418 -15.63 26.16 -55.11
CA LEU A 418 -16.86 26.84 -55.54
C LEU A 418 -17.83 25.81 -56.16
N GLY A 419 -19.10 25.85 -55.74
CA GLY A 419 -20.25 25.36 -56.52
C GLY A 419 -20.78 23.96 -56.18
N GLY A 420 -22.09 23.86 -55.93
CA GLY A 420 -22.83 22.58 -55.92
C GLY A 420 -24.04 22.57 -54.98
N SER A 421 -25.23 22.52 -55.56
CA SER A 421 -26.56 22.57 -54.93
C SER A 421 -27.01 21.29 -54.19
N SER A 422 -27.99 21.47 -53.28
CA SER A 422 -28.90 20.48 -52.63
C SER A 422 -28.26 19.58 -51.55
N SER A 423 -28.90 19.22 -50.44
CA SER A 423 -30.32 19.02 -50.14
C SER A 423 -30.63 19.21 -48.64
N VAL A 424 -31.84 19.70 -48.37
CA VAL A 424 -32.46 19.88 -47.05
C VAL A 424 -32.58 18.55 -46.30
N ALA A 425 -32.03 18.49 -45.08
CA ALA A 425 -32.49 17.57 -44.02
C ALA A 425 -32.93 18.42 -42.82
N GLN A 426 -34.26 18.58 -42.69
CA GLN A 426 -34.93 19.20 -41.56
C GLN A 426 -34.67 18.41 -40.28
N GLY A 427 -34.32 19.12 -39.20
CA GLY A 427 -34.55 18.60 -37.85
C GLY A 427 -33.67 19.15 -36.72
N GLN A 428 -33.74 20.46 -36.41
CA GLN A 428 -33.81 21.03 -35.04
C GLN A 428 -33.67 22.58 -35.06
N PRO A 429 -34.44 23.34 -34.24
CA PRO A 429 -34.35 24.81 -34.13
C PRO A 429 -33.21 25.23 -33.17
N PRO A 430 -32.86 26.53 -33.08
CA PRO A 430 -31.48 26.98 -32.87
C PRO A 430 -31.00 26.87 -31.41
N ALA A 431 -29.75 26.44 -31.23
CA ALA A 431 -29.08 26.54 -29.94
C ALA A 431 -28.72 28.02 -29.69
N MET A 432 -29.49 28.65 -28.80
CA MET A 432 -29.28 30.02 -28.33
C MET A 432 -27.92 30.13 -27.62
N LEU A 433 -27.01 30.95 -28.14
CA LEU A 433 -25.79 31.39 -27.44
C LEU A 433 -26.04 32.83 -26.94
N ALA A 434 -26.05 33.03 -25.63
CA ALA A 434 -26.17 34.36 -24.99
C ALA A 434 -27.37 35.23 -25.44
N GLY A 435 -28.51 34.63 -25.77
CA GLY A 435 -29.75 35.39 -26.05
C GLY A 435 -29.86 36.02 -27.43
N MET A 436 -28.96 35.70 -28.38
CA MET A 436 -29.04 36.15 -29.78
C MET A 436 -29.24 34.95 -30.73
N PRO A 437 -30.10 35.06 -31.76
CA PRO A 437 -30.36 33.96 -32.69
C PRO A 437 -29.14 33.75 -33.60
N VAL A 438 -28.52 32.56 -33.53
CA VAL A 438 -27.47 32.14 -34.45
C VAL A 438 -28.13 31.75 -35.78
N GLY A 439 -27.90 32.55 -36.83
CA GLY A 439 -28.45 32.31 -38.16
C GLY A 439 -27.92 31.01 -38.79
N PRO A 440 -28.65 30.42 -39.75
CA PRO A 440 -28.23 29.18 -40.41
C PRO A 440 -26.91 29.41 -41.16
N GLY A 441 -25.87 28.65 -40.79
CA GLY A 441 -24.54 28.71 -41.42
C GLY A 441 -23.40 29.22 -40.54
N VAL A 442 -23.66 29.65 -39.30
CA VAL A 442 -22.61 30.06 -38.35
C VAL A 442 -22.34 28.94 -37.35
N SER A 443 -21.26 28.18 -37.55
CA SER A 443 -20.76 27.30 -36.49
C SER A 443 -20.27 28.17 -35.33
N PRO A 444 -20.70 27.96 -34.08
CA PRO A 444 -20.24 28.76 -32.96
C PRO A 444 -18.71 28.67 -32.86
N GLN A 445 -18.05 29.83 -32.69
CA GLN A 445 -16.61 29.90 -32.48
C GLN A 445 -16.24 28.98 -31.31
N PRO A 446 -15.26 28.06 -31.44
CA PRO A 446 -14.88 27.18 -30.34
C PRO A 446 -14.58 28.01 -29.09
N GLY A 447 -15.08 27.59 -27.93
CA GLY A 447 -14.95 28.33 -26.69
C GLY A 447 -15.52 27.54 -25.51
N PHE A 448 -15.30 28.04 -24.30
CA PHE A 448 -15.86 27.44 -23.09
C PHE A 448 -16.40 28.51 -22.15
N PHE A 449 -17.39 28.12 -21.35
CA PHE A 449 -18.04 29.01 -20.40
C PHE A 449 -17.36 28.88 -19.04
N SER A 450 -16.85 29.98 -18.49
CA SER A 450 -16.23 30.02 -17.17
C SER A 450 -16.77 31.21 -16.37
N ARG A 451 -17.32 30.94 -15.18
CA ARG A 451 -17.83 31.94 -14.23
C ARG A 451 -18.79 32.99 -14.86
N GLY A 452 -19.67 32.57 -15.76
CA GLY A 452 -20.64 33.47 -16.39
C GLY A 452 -20.16 34.16 -17.67
N ILE A 453 -18.92 33.91 -18.11
CA ILE A 453 -18.31 34.56 -19.27
C ILE A 453 -17.98 33.51 -20.34
N TRP A 454 -18.36 33.79 -21.59
CA TRP A 454 -17.94 33.00 -22.74
C TRP A 454 -16.51 33.35 -23.12
N LEU A 455 -15.59 32.39 -22.99
CA LEU A 455 -14.19 32.53 -23.37
C LEU A 455 -13.98 31.86 -24.73
N PRO A 456 -13.78 32.63 -25.82
CA PRO A 456 -13.47 32.05 -27.12
C PRO A 456 -12.07 31.40 -27.10
N LEU A 457 -11.95 30.20 -27.64
CA LEU A 457 -10.67 29.58 -27.94
C LEU A 457 -10.07 30.31 -29.13
N VAL A 458 -9.10 31.18 -28.86
CA VAL A 458 -8.28 31.76 -29.91
C VAL A 458 -7.30 30.67 -30.36
N ALA A 459 -7.50 30.12 -31.55
CA ALA A 459 -6.51 29.27 -32.20
C ALA A 459 -5.35 30.16 -32.65
N THR A 460 -4.49 30.59 -31.72
CA THR A 460 -3.21 31.19 -32.09
C THR A 460 -2.30 30.08 -32.58
N PHE A 461 -2.30 29.85 -33.88
CA PHE A 461 -1.16 29.22 -34.55
C PHE A 461 0.04 30.16 -34.38
N SER A 462 1.13 29.69 -33.80
CA SER A 462 2.42 30.35 -33.96
C SER A 462 2.90 30.13 -35.40
N SER A 463 2.39 30.94 -36.32
CA SER A 463 3.05 31.12 -37.62
C SER A 463 4.37 31.86 -37.38
N GLY A 464 5.46 31.13 -37.28
CA GLY A 464 6.79 31.71 -37.20
C GLY A 464 7.76 30.87 -36.41
N GLN A 465 8.44 29.95 -37.10
CA GLN A 465 9.78 29.57 -36.68
C GLN A 465 10.63 30.84 -36.61
N ALA A 466 11.11 31.21 -35.43
CA ALA A 466 12.36 31.96 -35.35
C ALA A 466 13.49 30.96 -35.59
N LYS A 467 14.09 31.01 -36.77
CA LYS A 467 15.38 30.37 -37.01
C LYS A 467 16.37 30.87 -35.95
N SER A 468 17.10 29.95 -35.35
CA SER A 468 18.31 30.25 -34.60
C SER A 468 19.23 31.09 -35.48
N THR A 469 19.68 32.22 -34.95
CA THR A 469 21.04 32.72 -35.24
C THR A 469 21.88 32.42 -34.02
#